data_AF-A0A7C1IK15-F1
#
_entry.id   AF-A0A7C1IK15-F1
#
_cell.length_a   1.000
_cell.length_b   1.000
_cell.length_c   1.000
_cell.angle_alpha   90.00
_cell.angle_beta   90.00
_cell.angle_gamma   90.00
#
_symmetry.space_group_name_H-M   'P 1'
#
loop_
_entity.id
_entity.type
_entity.pdbx_description
1 polymer ?
#
loop_
_entity_poly.entity_id
_entity_poly.type
_entity_poly.pdbx_seq_one_letter_code
_entity_poly.pdbx_strand_id
1 'polypeptide(L)'
;MTNGAMITSAYELAKAVHQIVSQFSEKKRDTIGQRMCETSVDVAAKVQDALTTDDPVEQQEALRLAGLDSIALEILVRIGT
;
A
#
# COMPACT_ATOMS: atom_id res chain seq x y z
N MET A 1 -0.22 5.98 21.33
CA MET A 1 0.07 7.06 20.35
C MET A 1 0.82 6.57 19.10
N THR A 2 1.31 5.33 19.05
CA THR A 2 2.12 4.78 17.93
C THR A 2 1.30 4.27 16.74
N ASN A 3 0.12 3.67 16.98
CA ASN A 3 -0.70 3.10 15.89
C ASN A 3 -1.18 4.16 14.89
N GLY A 4 -1.59 5.34 15.38
CA GLY A 4 -2.02 6.44 14.51
C GLY A 4 -0.91 6.91 13.57
N ALA A 5 0.33 7.00 14.05
CA ALA A 5 1.48 7.39 13.22
C ALA A 5 1.76 6.36 12.11
N MET A 6 1.66 5.06 12.40
CA MET A 6 1.85 4.02 11.39
C MET A 6 0.76 4.05 10.30
N ILE A 7 -0.51 4.23 10.69
CA ILE A 7 -1.62 4.37 9.75
C ILE A 7 -1.38 5.59 8.85
N THR A 8 -1.03 6.74 9.43
CA THR A 8 -0.70 7.95 8.66
C THR A 8 0.44 7.69 7.67
N SER A 9 1.54 7.07 8.09
CA SER A 9 2.66 6.75 7.19
C SER A 9 2.26 5.84 6.02
N ALA A 10 1.37 4.87 6.26
CA ALA A 10 0.90 3.97 5.20
C ALA A 10 0.05 4.71 4.15
N TYR A 11 -0.81 5.64 4.58
CA TYR A 11 -1.56 6.50 3.65
C TYR A 11 -0.68 7.54 2.96
N GLU A 12 0.37 8.05 3.61
CA GLU A 12 1.37 8.93 2.97
C GLU A 12 2.13 8.20 1.86
N LEU A 13 2.47 6.92 2.07
CA LEU A 13 3.03 6.06 1.02
C LEU A 13 2.07 5.94 -0.18
N ALA A 14 0.79 5.63 0.07
CA ALA A 14 -0.21 5.54 -1.01
C ALA A 14 -0.31 6.86 -1.80
N LYS A 15 -0.32 7.99 -1.09
CA LYS A 15 -0.31 9.33 -1.73
C LYS A 15 0.94 9.56 -2.58
N ALA A 16 2.12 9.15 -2.11
CA ALA A 16 3.37 9.27 -2.86
C ALA A 16 3.34 8.40 -4.13
N VAL A 17 2.80 7.18 -4.05
CA VAL A 17 2.61 6.30 -5.21
C VAL A 17 1.68 6.94 -6.24
N HIS A 18 0.56 7.51 -5.81
CA HIS A 18 -0.34 8.25 -6.69
C HIS A 18 0.36 9.42 -7.40
N GLN A 19 1.24 10.15 -6.70
CA GLN A 19 2.02 11.23 -7.32
C GLN A 19 2.99 10.72 -8.38
N ILE A 20 3.68 9.59 -8.13
CA ILE A 20 4.55 8.94 -9.14
C ILE A 20 3.73 8.55 -10.38
N VAL A 21 2.60 7.85 -10.17
CA VAL A 21 1.74 7.37 -11.26
C VAL A 21 1.12 8.53 -12.05
N SER A 22 0.89 9.70 -11.42
CA SER A 22 0.37 10.88 -12.12
C SER A 22 1.31 11.40 -13.22
N GLN A 23 2.60 11.07 -13.16
CA GLN A 23 3.61 11.46 -14.14
C GLN A 23 3.77 10.44 -15.28
N PHE A 24 3.11 9.28 -15.18
CA PHE A 24 3.18 8.24 -16.20
C PHE A 24 2.42 8.63 -17.46
N SER A 25 2.87 8.12 -18.61
CA SER A 25 2.07 8.14 -19.83
C SER A 25 0.78 7.34 -19.64
N GLU A 26 -0.26 7.64 -20.43
CA GLU A 26 -1.54 6.92 -20.41
C GLU A 26 -1.36 5.40 -20.49
N LYS A 27 -0.60 4.93 -21.48
CA LYS A 27 -0.28 3.50 -21.63
C LYS A 27 0.35 2.90 -20.36
N LYS A 28 1.28 3.60 -19.70
CA LYS A 28 1.96 3.09 -18.50
C LYS A 28 1.02 3.13 -17.28
N ARG A 29 0.12 4.11 -17.20
CA ARG A 29 -0.94 4.14 -16.18
C ARG A 29 -1.86 2.93 -16.31
N ASP A 30 -2.30 2.60 -17.51
CA ASP A 30 -3.21 1.47 -17.77
C ASP A 30 -2.53 0.12 -17.54
N THR A 31 -1.24 -0.02 -17.87
CA THR A 31 -0.54 -1.30 -17.71
C THR A 31 -0.07 -1.59 -16.28
N ILE A 32 0.40 -0.57 -15.56
CA ILE A 32 1.02 -0.77 -14.22
C ILE A 32 0.64 0.28 -13.19
N GLY A 33 0.38 1.52 -13.59
CA GLY A 33 0.08 2.61 -12.67
C GLY A 33 -1.18 2.36 -11.84
N GLN A 34 -2.25 1.85 -12.45
CA GLN A 34 -3.47 1.47 -11.71
C GLN A 34 -3.16 0.46 -10.61
N ARG A 35 -2.40 -0.59 -10.95
CA ARG A 35 -2.06 -1.66 -10.00
C ARG A 35 -1.16 -1.17 -8.86
N MET A 36 -0.23 -0.26 -9.16
CA MET A 36 0.57 0.41 -8.11
C MET A 36 -0.32 1.16 -7.12
N CYS A 37 -1.26 1.97 -7.61
CA CYS A 37 -2.17 2.72 -6.75
C CYS A 37 -3.03 1.79 -5.89
N GLU A 38 -3.67 0.80 -6.50
CA GLU A 38 -4.49 -0.20 -5.79
C GLU A 38 -3.70 -0.92 -4.71
N THR A 39 -2.53 -1.48 -5.04
CA THR A 39 -1.70 -2.19 -4.06
C THR A 39 -1.23 -1.27 -2.92
N SER A 40 -0.93 0.00 -3.21
CA SER A 40 -0.52 0.95 -2.15
C SER A 40 -1.65 1.30 -1.18
N VAL A 41 -2.90 1.38 -1.67
CA VAL A 41 -4.09 1.57 -0.84
C VAL A 41 -4.38 0.32 -0.03
N ASP A 42 -4.23 -0.86 -0.63
CA ASP A 42 -4.39 -2.15 0.04
C ASP A 42 -3.43 -2.34 1.20
N VAL A 43 -2.17 -1.91 1.07
CA VAL A 43 -1.19 -1.89 2.18
C VAL A 43 -1.73 -1.03 3.33
N ALA A 44 -2.18 0.19 3.04
CA ALA A 44 -2.68 1.11 4.06
C ALA A 44 -3.92 0.58 4.78
N ALA A 45 -4.89 0.03 4.03
CA ALA A 45 -6.09 -0.57 4.59
C ALA A 45 -5.76 -1.74 5.53
N LYS A 46 -4.89 -2.66 5.11
CA LYS A 46 -4.51 -3.83 5.92
C LYS A 46 -3.70 -3.46 7.16
N VAL A 47 -2.85 -2.43 7.08
CA VAL A 47 -2.16 -1.87 8.26
C VAL A 47 -3.18 -1.27 9.23
N GLN A 48 -4.20 -0.56 8.72
CA GLN A 48 -5.26 -0.05 9.57
C GLN A 48 -6.06 -1.19 10.23
N ASP A 49 -6.47 -2.22 9.48
CA ASP A 49 -7.19 -3.37 10.01
C ASP A 49 -6.37 -4.05 11.13
N ALA A 50 -5.08 -4.29 10.88
CA ALA A 50 -4.17 -4.86 11.88
C ALA A 50 -4.04 -4.05 13.17
N LEU A 51 -4.18 -2.72 13.09
CA LEU A 51 -3.99 -1.81 14.22
C LEU A 51 -5.30 -1.46 14.93
N THR A 52 -6.43 -1.88 14.38
CA THR A 52 -7.78 -1.57 14.89
C THR A 52 -8.58 -2.81 15.29
N THR A 53 -8.18 -4.01 14.88
CA THR A 53 -8.74 -5.27 15.39
C THR A 53 -8.24 -5.57 16.81
N ASP A 54 -9.11 -6.19 17.62
CA ASP A 54 -8.80 -6.71 18.95
C ASP A 54 -8.42 -8.21 18.92
N ASP A 55 -8.58 -8.89 17.78
CA ASP A 55 -8.22 -10.30 17.62
C ASP A 55 -6.74 -10.43 17.20
N PRO A 56 -5.87 -11.07 18.02
CA PRO A 56 -4.45 -11.21 17.69
C PRO A 56 -4.18 -12.05 16.43
N VAL A 57 -5.07 -12.98 16.07
CA VAL A 57 -4.96 -13.78 14.84
C VAL A 57 -5.26 -12.93 13.62
N GLU A 58 -6.34 -12.13 13.66
CA GLU A 58 -6.68 -11.19 12.58
C GLU A 58 -5.58 -10.13 12.44
N GLN A 59 -5.06 -9.62 13.55
CA GLN A 59 -3.96 -8.67 13.55
C GLN A 59 -2.73 -9.24 12.83
N GLN A 60 -2.31 -10.46 13.19
CA GLN A 60 -1.15 -11.09 12.56
C GLN A 60 -1.37 -11.35 11.07
N GLU A 61 -2.57 -11.80 10.69
CA GLU A 61 -2.90 -12.08 9.29
C GLU A 61 -2.94 -10.80 8.45
N ALA A 62 -3.54 -9.72 8.96
CA ALA A 62 -3.58 -8.43 8.30
C ALA A 62 -2.16 -7.86 8.09
N LEU A 63 -1.27 -7.96 9.09
CA LEU A 63 0.14 -7.59 8.93
C LEU A 63 0.87 -8.46 7.92
N ARG A 64 0.62 -9.77 7.90
CA ARG A 64 1.21 -10.70 6.93
C ARG A 64 0.82 -10.31 5.50
N LEU A 65 -0.45 -10.02 5.27
CA LEU A 65 -0.95 -9.61 3.97
C LEU A 65 -0.42 -8.22 3.57
N ALA A 66 -0.37 -7.25 4.49
CA ALA A 66 0.24 -5.94 4.24
C ALA A 66 1.72 -6.05 3.84
N GLY A 67 2.46 -6.98 4.46
CA GLY A 67 3.85 -7.27 4.10
C GLY A 67 3.99 -7.84 2.68
N LEU A 68 3.11 -8.77 2.28
CA LEU A 68 3.10 -9.31 0.92
C LEU A 68 2.77 -8.24 -0.13
N ASP A 69 1.78 -7.39 0.16
CA ASP A 69 1.41 -6.29 -0.75
C ASP A 69 2.51 -5.24 -0.84
N SER A 70 3.25 -4.99 0.23
CA SER A 70 4.42 -4.10 0.21
C SER A 70 5.52 -4.62 -0.72
N ILE A 71 5.79 -5.93 -0.70
CA ILE A 71 6.75 -6.57 -1.62
C ILE A 71 6.24 -6.47 -3.06
N ALA A 72 4.95 -6.73 -3.28
CA ALA A 72 4.34 -6.59 -4.61
C ALA A 72 4.44 -5.15 -5.12
N LEU A 73 4.17 -4.16 -4.27
CA LEU A 73 4.31 -2.74 -4.59
C LEU A 73 5.75 -2.37 -4.96
N GLU A 74 6.75 -2.85 -4.23
CA GLU A 74 8.16 -2.62 -4.55
C GLU A 74 8.51 -3.15 -5.95
N ILE A 75 8.03 -4.35 -6.30
CA ILE A 75 8.21 -4.93 -7.64
C ILE A 75 7.52 -4.07 -8.69
N LEU A 76 6.27 -3.64 -8.44
CA LEU A 76 5.52 -2.80 -9.37
C LEU A 76 6.20 -1.45 -9.58
N VAL A 77 6.73 -0.83 -8.52
CA VAL A 77 7.51 0.41 -8.61
C VAL A 77 8.75 0.20 -9.48
N ARG A 78 9.53 -0.87 -9.26
CA ARG A 78 10.73 -1.17 -10.06
C ARG A 78 10.46 -1.40 -11.55
N ILE A 79 9.33 -2.01 -11.89
CA ILE A 79 8.91 -2.20 -13.28
C ILE A 79 8.34 -0.89 -13.86
N GLY A 80 7.66 -0.13 -13.00
CA GLY A 80 6.92 1.08 -13.34
C GLY A 80 7.75 2.35 -13.37
N THR A 81 8.97 2.40 -12.86
CA THR A 81 9.89 3.55 -12.98
C THR A 81 11.03 3.20 -13.89
#